data_AF-A0A5C5XSQ8-F1
#
_entry.id   AF-A0A5C5XSQ8-F1
#
_cell.length_a   1.000
_cell.length_b   1.000
_cell.length_c   1.000
_cell.angle_alpha   90.00
_cell.angle_beta   90.00
_cell.angle_gamma   90.00
#
_symmetry.space_group_name_H-M   'P 1'
#
loop_
_entity.id
_entity.type
_entity.pdbx_description
1 polymer ?
#
loop_
_entity_poly.entity_id
_entity_poly.type
_entity_poly.pdbx_seq_one_letter_code
_entity_poly.pdbx_strand_id
1 'polypeptide(L)' 'MMRHEPDTIDTETTDHDEGTSNARRSGTPKGFACPRCGCHHFVLLYVRQHVNRTVRRRECRHCGRKVTTTERITSE' A
#
# COMPACT_ATOMS: atom_id res chain seq x y z
N MET A 1 -34.35 23.16 52.89
CA MET A 1 -33.39 24.24 53.21
C MET A 1 -32.13 23.54 53.74
N MET A 2 -30.92 23.58 53.21
CA MET A 2 -30.32 24.12 51.98
C MET A 2 -29.30 23.07 51.51
N ARG A 3 -29.33 22.67 50.24
CA ARG A 3 -28.36 21.73 49.67
C ARG A 3 -27.03 22.47 49.49
N HIS A 4 -25.94 21.94 50.02
CA HIS A 4 -24.60 22.45 49.76
C HIS A 4 -24.11 21.77 48.47
N GLU A 5 -23.90 22.55 47.40
CA GLU A 5 -23.19 22.11 46.21
C GLU A 5 -21.70 22.38 46.42
N PRO A 6 -20.82 21.37 46.34
CA PRO A 6 -19.39 21.63 46.31
C PRO A 6 -18.94 22.02 44.90
N ASP A 7 -18.14 23.09 44.86
CA ASP A 7 -17.54 23.74 43.70
C ASP A 7 -16.90 22.74 42.72
N THR A 8 -17.44 22.66 41.50
CA THR A 8 -16.82 21.87 40.43
C THR A 8 -15.74 22.69 39.75
N ILE A 9 -14.51 22.29 40.04
CA ILE A 9 -13.21 22.67 39.50
C ILE A 9 -13.24 22.96 37.99
N ASP A 10 -12.81 24.18 37.62
CA ASP A 10 -12.44 24.57 36.25
C ASP A 10 -11.14 23.86 35.84
N THR A 11 -11.19 23.00 34.83
CA THR A 11 -9.99 22.58 34.10
C THR A 11 -10.35 22.22 32.66
N GLU A 12 -10.70 23.22 31.85
CA GLU A 12 -10.70 23.06 30.40
C GLU A 12 -9.26 22.95 29.92
N THR A 13 -8.81 21.70 29.73
CA THR A 13 -7.50 21.38 29.18
C THR A 13 -7.65 21.39 27.65
N THR A 14 -7.06 22.38 27.01
CA THR A 14 -6.95 22.46 25.54
C THR A 14 -6.04 21.35 25.03
N ASP A 15 -6.62 20.29 24.45
CA ASP A 15 -5.88 19.34 23.62
C ASP A 15 -6.11 19.69 22.14
N HIS A 16 -5.21 20.51 21.59
CA HIS A 16 -5.04 20.63 20.15
C HIS A 16 -4.35 19.36 19.68
N ASP A 17 -5.13 18.37 19.23
CA ASP A 17 -4.63 17.19 18.53
C ASP A 17 -4.06 17.63 17.18
N GLU A 18 -2.76 17.89 17.18
CA GLU A 18 -1.96 18.14 15.98
C GLU A 18 -1.81 16.81 15.22
N GLY A 19 -2.89 16.47 14.51
CA GLY A 19 -2.98 15.29 13.65
C GLY A 19 -1.83 15.26 12.66
N THR A 20 -0.82 14.46 12.97
CA THR A 20 0.40 14.26 12.20
C THR A 20 0.04 13.89 10.76
N SER A 21 0.25 14.85 9.87
CA SER A 21 0.09 14.65 8.43
C SER A 21 1.05 13.54 7.98
N ASN A 22 0.51 12.37 7.68
CA ASN A 22 1.26 11.23 7.18
C ASN A 22 1.78 11.57 5.79
N ALA A 23 2.97 12.19 5.76
CA ALA A 23 3.70 12.53 4.56
C ALA A 23 3.85 11.27 3.72
N ARG A 24 3.01 11.17 2.68
CA ARG A 24 3.02 10.08 1.72
C ARG A 24 4.39 10.07 1.07
N ARG A 25 5.28 9.22 1.59
CA ARG A 25 6.61 8.98 1.05
C ARG A 25 6.48 8.86 -0.47
N SER A 26 7.07 9.82 -1.19
CA SER A 26 7.32 9.77 -2.62
C SER A 26 8.34 8.67 -2.90
N GLY A 27 7.94 7.43 -2.66
CA GLY A 27 8.72 6.25 -2.93
C GLY A 27 8.64 5.96 -4.43
N THR A 28 9.79 5.80 -5.07
CA THR A 28 9.91 5.24 -6.41
C THR A 28 8.91 4.08 -6.57
N PRO A 29 8.10 4.07 -7.64
CA PRO A 29 7.08 3.04 -7.81
C PRO A 29 7.73 1.66 -7.71
N LYS A 30 7.31 0.89 -6.70
CA LYS A 30 7.86 -0.44 -6.44
C LYS A 30 7.34 -1.42 -7.50
N GLY A 31 8.22 -2.25 -8.06
CA GLY A 31 7.88 -3.29 -9.04
C GLY A 31 8.33 -2.96 -10.47
N PHE A 32 7.84 -3.71 -11.45
CA PHE A 32 8.17 -3.50 -12.87
C PHE A 32 7.07 -2.73 -13.59
N ALA A 33 7.46 -1.88 -14.52
CA ALA A 33 6.56 -1.10 -15.36
C ALA A 33 6.17 -1.86 -16.64
N CYS A 34 5.03 -1.51 -17.24
CA CYS A 34 4.65 -2.03 -18.55
C CYS A 34 5.60 -1.47 -19.61
N PRO A 35 6.28 -2.32 -20.41
CA PRO A 35 7.24 -1.84 -21.40
C PRO A 35 6.59 -1.06 -22.55
N ARG A 36 5.26 -1.15 -22.70
CA ARG A 36 4.51 -0.43 -23.74
C ARG A 36 4.01 0.95 -23.29
N CYS A 37 3.61 1.10 -22.03
CA CYS A 37 2.89 2.31 -21.58
C CYS A 37 3.33 2.85 -20.22
N GLY A 38 4.33 2.26 -19.56
CA GLY A 38 4.82 2.69 -18.26
C GLY A 38 3.88 2.42 -17.06
N CYS A 39 2.66 1.92 -17.29
CA CYS A 39 1.72 1.57 -16.22
C CYS A 39 2.28 0.45 -15.33
N HIS A 40 2.07 0.56 -14.01
CA HIS A 40 2.51 -0.44 -13.02
C HIS A 40 1.37 -1.38 -12.59
N HIS A 41 0.17 -1.21 -13.14
CA HIS A 41 -1.00 -2.00 -12.79
C HIS A 41 -1.19 -3.18 -13.74
N PHE A 42 -1.11 -4.39 -13.19
CA PHE A 42 -1.28 -5.63 -13.92
C PHE A 42 -2.31 -6.54 -13.26
N VAL A 43 -3.13 -7.18 -14.09
CA VAL A 43 -4.00 -8.29 -13.67
C VAL A 43 -3.22 -9.59 -13.83
N LEU A 44 -3.25 -10.45 -12.81
CA LEU A 44 -2.65 -11.79 -12.89
C LEU A 44 -3.58 -12.70 -13.70
N LEU A 45 -3.08 -13.22 -14.82
CA LEU A 45 -3.84 -14.16 -15.67
C LEU A 45 -3.70 -15.59 -15.15
N TYR A 46 -2.47 -16.01 -14.88
CA TYR A 46 -2.21 -17.33 -14.27
C TYR A 46 -0.82 -17.38 -13.66
N VAL A 47 -0.66 -18.34 -12.75
CA VAL A 47 0.63 -18.78 -12.21
C VAL A 47 0.84 -20.22 -12.65
N ARG A 48 2.04 -20.53 -13.16
CA ARG A 48 2.47 -21.89 -13.49
C ARG A 48 3.74 -22.21 -12.71
N GLN A 49 3.67 -23.29 -11.97
CA GLN A 49 4.82 -23.85 -11.27
C GLN A 49 5.61 -24.75 -12.23
N HIS A 50 6.92 -24.57 -12.28
CA HIS A 50 7.85 -25.45 -12.97
C HIS A 50 8.89 -25.97 -11.97
N VAL A 51 9.60 -27.05 -12.34
CA VAL A 51 10.58 -27.73 -11.48
C VAL A 51 11.57 -26.79 -10.80
N ASN A 52 11.99 -25.71 -11.47
CA ASN A 52 13.01 -24.77 -10.96
C ASN A 52 12.59 -23.30 -10.94
N ARG A 53 11.31 -22.99 -11.19
CA ARG A 53 10.85 -21.60 -11.30
C ARG A 53 9.34 -21.46 -11.20
N THR A 54 8.89 -20.30 -10.74
CA THR A 54 7.48 -19.89 -10.82
C THR A 54 7.32 -18.91 -11.98
N VAL A 55 6.46 -19.23 -12.93
CA VAL A 55 6.12 -18.34 -14.05
C VAL A 55 4.77 -17.68 -13.77
N ARG A 56 4.70 -16.35 -13.84
CA ARG A 56 3.45 -15.60 -13.70
C ARG A 56 3.16 -14.83 -14.98
N ARG A 57 2.01 -15.10 -15.58
CA ARG A 57 1.51 -14.36 -16.74
C ARG A 57 0.60 -13.24 -16.26
N ARG A 58 0.87 -12.01 -16.68
CA ARG A 58 0.11 -10.84 -16.27
C ARG A 58 -0.28 -9.99 -17.46
N GLU A 59 -1.36 -9.24 -17.34
CA GLU A 59 -1.88 -8.35 -18.37
C GLU A 59 -1.93 -6.92 -17.84
N CYS A 60 -1.35 -5.97 -18.59
CA CYS A 60 -1.40 -4.56 -18.22
C CYS A 60 -2.84 -4.06 -18.26
N ARG A 61 -3.33 -3.50 -17.15
CA ARG A 61 -4.71 -3.01 -17.04
C ARG A 61 -4.98 -1.79 -17.93
N HIS A 62 -3.95 -1.04 -18.30
CA HIS A 62 -4.08 0.16 -19.12
C HIS A 62 -4.08 -0.13 -20.63
N CYS A 63 -3.19 -1.00 -21.13
CA CYS A 63 -3.02 -1.21 -22.57
C CYS A 63 -3.22 -2.67 -23.03
N GLY A 64 -3.62 -3.58 -22.14
CA GLY A 64 -3.80 -5.01 -22.44
C GLY A 64 -2.51 -5.77 -22.76
N ARG A 65 -1.34 -5.13 -22.67
CA ARG A 65 -0.06 -5.80 -22.98
C ARG A 65 0.21 -6.91 -21.97
N LYS A 66 0.34 -8.13 -22.49
CA LYS A 66 0.65 -9.30 -21.67
C LYS A 66 2.16 -9.41 -21.43
N VAL A 67 2.57 -9.49 -20.17
CA VAL A 67 3.96 -9.70 -19.70
C VAL A 67 4.08 -11.01 -18.90
N THR A 68 5.28 -11.55 -18.84
CA THR A 68 5.58 -12.79 -18.13
C THR A 68 6.73 -12.53 -17.18
N THR A 69 6.53 -12.79 -15.88
CA THR A 69 7.60 -12.74 -14.89
C THR A 69 8.00 -14.16 -14.50
N THR A 70 9.29 -14.36 -14.25
CA THR A 70 9.81 -15.64 -13.77
C THR A 70 10.54 -15.39 -12.46
N GLU A 71 10.10 -16.07 -11.40
CA GLU A 71 10.79 -16.12 -10.12
C GLU A 71 11.68 -17.37 -10.11
N ARG A 72 12.96 -17.20 -9.77
CA ARG A 72 13.95 -18.28 -9.63
C ARG A 72 14.59 -18.19 -8.25
N ILE A 73 14.90 -19.34 -7.66
CA ILE A 73 15.73 -19.40 -6.46
C ILE A 73 17.18 -19.21 -6.91
N THR A 74 17.87 -18.24 -6.34
CA THR A 74 19.32 -18.04 -6.50
C THR A 74 19.97 -18.47 -5.20
N SER A 75 20.87 -19.46 -5.25
CA SER A 75 21.75 -19.78 -4.13
C SER A 75 22.85 -18.72 -4.11
N GLU A 76 22.77 -17.78 -3.17
CA GLU A 76 23.86 -16.85 -2.85
C GLU A 76 24.90 -17.52 -1.93
#